data_AF-I0HIP0-F1
#
_entry.id   AF-I0HIP0-F1
#
_cell.length_a   1.000
_cell.length_b   1.000
_cell.length_c   1.000
_cell.angle_alpha   90.00
_cell.angle_beta   90.00
_cell.angle_gamma   90.00
#
_symmetry.space_group_name_H-M   'P 1'
#
loop_
_entity.id
_entity.type
_entity.pdbx_description
1 polymer ?
#
loop_
_entity_poly.entity_id
_entity_poly.type
_entity_poly.pdbx_seq_one_letter_code
_entity_poly.pdbx_strand_id
1 'polypeptide(L)'
;MEDLGEIVGEFLMESHENLDQIDRDLVALEQEPDSRDLISRIFRAIHTIKGTSGFLAFSRLEKLAHAGESLLSRLRDGVQPVTPETITVLLVTIDGVRNLLSSIEENNTEEGIDIDSTIERIHAQMNAPAAAAPAAPAAPAAEAAEAPAEAAPAAEGETPVQLDESAPRPAPEPVAEQRQPLGQILVEAGAAQPNDVTSALQQQIEGDERKLGTILLEEGKAAPAAVSEALQTQAPKRSIADSAIRVDVDLLDTLMNMVGELVLARNQLVRGVMEIGDATLVRSAQRLGMITSELQEGIMKTRMQPIEHIWSKLPRVVRDLSNSLGKQVALVMEGKETELDRSLLEAVKDPLTHLVRNAVDHGIEEPERRIAAGKDPEGTLTLRAYHEGGHVAVEVADNGAGLNVERIAQKAVENGLLRADQIPNMDKRDIMAMVFQPG
;
A
#
# COMPACT_ATOMS: atom_id res chain seq x y z
N MET A 1 33.39 14.74 -0.68
CA MET A 1 32.67 16.01 -0.92
C MET A 1 31.60 15.83 -1.99
N GLU A 2 31.81 14.99 -3.01
CA GLU A 2 30.76 14.61 -3.99
C GLU A 2 29.56 13.88 -3.33
N ASP A 3 29.81 12.98 -2.38
CA ASP A 3 28.79 12.20 -1.64
C ASP A 3 27.75 13.06 -0.88
N LEU A 4 28.18 14.18 -0.28
CA LEU A 4 27.27 15.06 0.47
C LEU A 4 26.37 15.89 -0.46
N GLY A 5 26.86 16.25 -1.65
CA GLY A 5 26.08 17.00 -2.63
C GLY A 5 24.98 16.14 -3.26
N GLU A 6 25.24 14.85 -3.46
CA GLU A 6 24.26 13.87 -3.95
C GLU A 6 23.13 13.68 -2.92
N ILE A 7 23.48 13.49 -1.64
CA ILE A 7 22.50 13.38 -0.53
C ILE A 7 21.66 14.65 -0.39
N VAL A 8 22.27 15.84 -0.52
CA VAL A 8 21.53 17.11 -0.48
C VAL A 8 20.59 17.24 -1.69
N GLY A 9 21.02 16.81 -2.88
CA GLY A 9 20.19 16.80 -4.08
C GLY A 9 18.98 15.89 -3.98
N GLU A 10 19.16 14.68 -3.45
CA GLU A 10 18.05 13.74 -3.18
C GLU A 10 17.09 14.30 -2.13
N PHE A 11 17.62 14.85 -1.03
CA PHE A 11 16.81 15.51 0.00
C PHE A 11 15.99 16.68 -0.55
N LEU A 12 16.57 17.52 -1.42
CA LEU A 12 15.86 18.65 -2.03
C LEU A 12 14.71 18.14 -2.92
N MET A 13 14.97 17.14 -3.75
CA MET A 13 13.96 16.53 -4.64
C MET A 13 12.80 15.92 -3.84
N GLU A 14 13.10 15.07 -2.85
CA GLU A 14 12.11 14.44 -1.98
C GLU A 14 11.31 15.48 -1.18
N SER A 15 11.98 16.52 -0.69
CA SER A 15 11.32 17.59 0.05
C SER A 15 10.37 18.40 -0.84
N HIS A 16 10.73 18.68 -2.09
CA HIS A 16 9.83 19.36 -3.03
C HIS A 16 8.59 18.52 -3.36
N GLU A 17 8.74 17.22 -3.60
CA GLU A 17 7.59 16.32 -3.82
C GLU A 17 6.68 16.23 -2.60
N ASN A 18 7.27 16.14 -1.40
CA ASN A 18 6.54 16.16 -0.14
C ASN A 18 5.75 17.46 0.05
N LEU A 19 6.33 18.63 -0.27
CA LEU A 19 5.63 19.91 -0.18
C LEU A 19 4.46 20.01 -1.16
N ASP A 20 4.62 19.51 -2.39
CA ASP A 20 3.54 19.48 -3.39
C ASP A 20 2.39 18.58 -2.96
N GLN A 21 2.68 17.48 -2.27
CA GLN A 21 1.66 16.63 -1.67
C GLN A 21 0.99 17.31 -0.47
N ILE A 22 1.75 18.00 0.38
CA ILE A 22 1.21 18.77 1.51
C ILE A 22 0.24 19.86 1.02
N ASP A 23 0.56 20.59 -0.05
CA ASP A 23 -0.33 21.63 -0.59
C ASP A 23 -1.69 21.04 -1.01
N ARG A 24 -1.68 19.89 -1.69
CA ARG A 24 -2.92 19.17 -2.06
C ARG A 24 -3.69 18.72 -0.82
N ASP A 25 -2.99 18.16 0.17
CA ASP A 25 -3.62 17.70 1.41
C ASP A 25 -4.15 18.88 2.26
N LEU A 26 -3.51 20.05 2.26
CA LEU A 26 -3.99 21.25 2.96
C LEU A 26 -5.27 21.81 2.32
N VAL A 27 -5.35 21.82 0.98
CA VAL A 27 -6.58 22.21 0.26
C VAL A 27 -7.72 21.22 0.54
N ALA A 28 -7.43 19.92 0.58
CA ALA A 28 -8.42 18.92 0.95
C ALA A 28 -8.83 19.06 2.43
N LEU A 29 -7.90 19.40 3.33
CA LEU A 29 -8.17 19.61 4.75
C LEU A 29 -9.04 20.85 5.01
N GLU A 30 -9.00 21.85 4.13
CA GLU A 30 -9.93 22.98 4.17
C GLU A 30 -11.39 22.55 3.90
N GLN A 31 -11.59 21.56 3.02
CA GLN A 31 -12.90 21.00 2.69
C GLN A 31 -13.37 19.96 3.71
N GLU A 32 -12.42 19.24 4.33
CA GLU A 32 -12.66 18.18 5.31
C GLU A 32 -11.89 18.42 6.63
N PRO A 33 -12.27 19.42 7.46
CA PRO A 33 -11.48 19.84 8.64
C PRO A 33 -11.33 18.77 9.74
N ASP A 34 -12.25 17.81 9.79
CA ASP A 34 -12.25 16.72 10.78
C ASP A 34 -11.43 15.49 10.33
N SER A 35 -10.83 15.55 9.12
CA SER A 35 -10.08 14.44 8.55
C SER A 35 -8.72 14.24 9.24
N ARG A 36 -8.71 13.35 10.24
CA ARG A 36 -7.48 12.95 10.95
C ARG A 36 -6.43 12.32 10.04
N ASP A 37 -6.86 11.69 8.95
CA ASP A 37 -5.98 11.09 7.96
C ASP A 37 -5.18 12.16 7.20
N LEU A 38 -5.83 13.24 6.78
CA LEU A 38 -5.19 14.39 6.13
C LEU A 38 -4.16 15.04 7.07
N ILE A 39 -4.55 15.33 8.32
CA ILE A 39 -3.64 15.90 9.33
C ILE A 39 -2.44 14.97 9.57
N SER A 40 -2.65 13.66 9.64
CA SER A 40 -1.59 12.68 9.89
C SER A 40 -0.61 12.56 8.72
N ARG A 41 -1.07 12.68 7.47
CA ARG A 41 -0.19 12.70 6.29
C ARG A 41 0.68 13.96 6.26
N ILE A 42 0.07 15.12 6.45
CA ILE A 42 0.79 16.40 6.49
C ILE A 42 1.83 16.41 7.62
N PHE A 43 1.46 15.91 8.81
CA PHE A 43 2.37 15.78 9.94
C PHE A 43 3.59 14.92 9.62
N ARG A 44 3.41 13.75 8.98
CA ARG A 44 4.52 12.85 8.63
C ARG A 44 5.48 13.49 7.64
N ALA A 45 4.96 14.14 6.60
CA ALA A 45 5.79 14.79 5.59
C ALA A 45 6.65 15.91 6.22
N ILE A 46 6.07 16.75 7.09
CA ILE A 46 6.84 17.77 7.82
C ILE A 46 7.83 17.17 8.81
N HIS A 47 7.47 16.08 9.49
CA HIS A 47 8.36 15.36 10.39
C HIS A 47 9.59 14.78 9.68
N THR A 48 9.40 14.23 8.47
CA THR A 48 10.49 13.75 7.61
C THR A 48 11.42 14.90 7.22
N ILE A 49 10.88 16.03 6.73
CA ILE A 49 11.67 17.23 6.39
C ILE A 49 12.47 17.74 7.60
N LYS A 50 11.87 17.78 8.79
CA LYS A 50 12.59 18.13 10.03
C LYS A 50 13.72 17.14 10.34
N GLY A 51 13.45 15.83 10.24
CA GLY A 51 14.43 14.77 10.53
C GLY A 51 15.67 14.86 9.63
N THR A 52 15.44 14.98 8.32
CA THR A 52 16.53 15.04 7.33
C THR A 52 17.26 16.37 7.36
N SER A 53 16.56 17.50 7.57
CA SER A 53 17.22 18.81 7.74
C SER A 53 18.13 18.87 8.97
N GLY A 54 17.75 18.25 10.09
CA GLY A 54 18.60 18.13 11.28
C GLY A 54 19.83 17.25 11.05
N PHE A 55 19.70 16.18 10.25
CA PHE A 55 20.82 15.33 9.84
C PHE A 55 21.82 16.08 8.93
N LEU A 56 21.33 16.90 8.01
CA LEU A 56 22.12 17.70 7.07
C LEU A 56 22.60 19.04 7.65
N ALA A 57 22.31 19.32 8.93
CA ALA A 57 22.65 20.54 9.65
C ALA A 57 22.06 21.84 9.06
N PHE A 58 20.91 21.74 8.38
CA PHE A 58 20.11 22.88 7.93
C PHE A 58 19.25 23.41 9.09
N SER A 59 19.89 24.21 9.94
CA SER A 59 19.37 24.64 11.24
C SER A 59 18.14 25.56 11.17
N ARG A 60 17.98 26.35 10.10
CA ARG A 60 16.84 27.27 9.93
C ARG A 60 15.63 26.50 9.42
N LEU A 61 15.86 25.59 8.48
CA LEU A 61 14.87 24.66 7.94
C LEU A 61 14.34 23.73 9.03
N GLU A 62 15.22 23.16 9.86
CA GLU A 62 14.85 22.33 11.00
C GLU A 62 13.94 23.10 11.98
N LYS A 63 14.29 24.35 12.31
CA LYS A 63 13.50 25.19 13.23
C LYS A 63 12.09 25.48 12.69
N LEU A 64 11.97 25.83 11.42
CA LEU A 64 10.68 26.13 10.81
C LEU A 64 9.81 24.87 10.69
N ALA A 65 10.39 23.75 10.27
CA ALA A 65 9.69 22.47 10.18
C ALA A 65 9.22 21.98 11.57
N HIS A 66 10.05 22.16 12.61
CA HIS A 66 9.67 21.86 14.00
C HIS A 66 8.47 22.71 14.45
N ALA A 67 8.47 24.02 14.18
CA ALA A 67 7.34 24.88 14.53
C ALA A 67 6.05 24.41 13.83
N GLY A 68 6.11 24.10 12.54
CA GLY A 68 4.99 23.54 11.78
C GLY A 68 4.50 22.20 12.35
N GLU A 69 5.42 21.30 12.69
CA GLU A 69 5.12 20.00 13.32
C GLU A 69 4.40 20.17 14.66
N SER A 70 4.80 21.17 15.46
CA SER A 70 4.21 21.43 16.78
C SER A 70 2.75 21.87 16.67
N LEU A 71 2.42 22.71 15.68
CA LEU A 71 1.04 23.09 15.38
C LEU A 71 0.25 21.86 14.90
N LEU A 72 0.79 21.10 13.94
CA LEU A 72 0.14 19.89 13.42
C LEU A 72 -0.10 18.81 14.48
N SER A 73 0.82 18.65 15.45
CA SER A 73 0.63 17.73 16.58
C SER A 73 -0.61 18.10 17.39
N ARG A 74 -0.83 19.40 17.65
CA ARG A 74 -2.00 19.85 18.42
C ARG A 74 -3.32 19.64 17.67
N LEU A 75 -3.30 19.78 16.35
CA LEU A 75 -4.45 19.46 15.50
C LEU A 75 -4.74 17.96 15.50
N ARG A 76 -3.69 17.14 15.34
CA ARG A 76 -3.78 15.66 15.36
C ARG A 76 -4.31 15.14 16.68
N ASP A 77 -3.80 15.68 17.79
CA ASP A 77 -4.14 15.25 19.14
C ASP A 77 -5.49 15.83 19.62
N GLY A 78 -6.19 16.61 18.77
CA GLY A 78 -7.49 17.21 19.05
C GLY A 78 -7.46 18.33 20.10
N VAL A 79 -6.27 18.87 20.39
CA VAL A 79 -6.07 19.98 21.35
C VAL A 79 -6.54 21.32 20.74
N GLN A 80 -6.54 21.44 19.41
CA GLN A 80 -6.98 22.62 18.69
C GLN A 80 -7.76 22.21 17.42
N PRO A 81 -8.89 22.86 17.09
CA PRO A 81 -9.62 22.56 15.86
C PRO A 81 -8.90 23.09 14.62
N VAL A 82 -9.14 22.45 13.48
CA VAL A 82 -8.76 22.97 12.17
C VAL A 82 -9.69 24.13 11.82
N THR A 83 -9.14 25.32 11.60
CA THR A 83 -9.87 26.52 11.18
C THR A 83 -9.23 27.10 9.91
N PRO A 84 -9.93 27.94 9.13
CA PRO A 84 -9.34 28.61 7.97
C PRO A 84 -8.06 29.39 8.30
N GLU A 85 -7.99 29.99 9.49
CA GLU A 85 -6.79 30.67 9.99
C GLU A 85 -5.64 29.68 10.25
N THR A 86 -5.94 28.51 10.82
CA THR A 86 -4.95 27.43 11.00
C THR A 86 -4.40 26.96 9.65
N ILE A 87 -5.27 26.72 8.65
CA ILE A 87 -4.86 26.33 7.30
C ILE A 87 -3.99 27.41 6.66
N THR A 88 -4.36 28.69 6.79
CA THR A 88 -3.58 29.82 6.30
C THR A 88 -2.18 29.85 6.91
N VAL A 89 -2.07 29.64 8.24
CA VAL A 89 -0.77 29.58 8.94
C VAL A 89 0.07 28.39 8.46
N LEU A 90 -0.56 27.23 8.22
CA LEU A 90 0.14 26.06 7.66
C LEU A 90 0.66 26.34 6.24
N LEU A 91 -0.15 26.92 5.34
CA LEU A 91 0.29 27.28 3.99
C LEU A 91 1.49 28.24 4.00
N VAL A 92 1.43 29.29 4.84
CA VAL A 92 2.58 30.21 5.01
C VAL A 92 3.83 29.49 5.54
N THR A 93 3.64 28.47 6.38
CA THR A 93 4.74 27.64 6.88
C THR A 93 5.38 26.81 5.76
N ILE A 94 4.55 26.19 4.91
CA ILE A 94 5.01 25.42 3.73
C ILE A 94 5.74 26.31 2.74
N ASP A 95 5.24 27.51 2.48
CA ASP A 95 5.93 28.49 1.62
C ASP A 95 7.29 28.89 2.20
N GLY A 96 7.39 29.07 3.52
CA GLY A 96 8.66 29.34 4.20
C GLY A 96 9.66 28.18 4.06
N VAL A 97 9.19 26.94 4.18
CA VAL A 97 10.00 25.72 3.97
C VAL A 97 10.46 25.63 2.51
N ARG A 98 9.57 25.88 1.55
CA ARG A 98 9.87 25.89 0.11
C ARG A 98 10.95 26.92 -0.23
N ASN A 99 10.83 28.14 0.31
CA ASN A 99 11.81 29.20 0.08
C ASN A 99 13.21 28.86 0.64
N LEU A 100 13.27 28.19 1.80
CA LEU A 100 14.55 27.71 2.36
C LEU A 100 15.17 26.63 1.49
N LEU A 101 14.39 25.66 1.01
CA LEU A 101 14.89 24.60 0.11
C LEU A 101 15.44 25.20 -1.19
N SER A 102 14.71 26.12 -1.82
CA SER A 102 15.19 26.80 -3.03
C SER A 102 16.46 27.64 -2.78
N SER A 103 16.58 28.26 -1.60
CA SER A 103 17.82 28.98 -1.23
C SER A 103 19.00 28.04 -1.02
N ILE A 104 18.78 26.85 -0.45
CA ILE A 104 19.79 25.79 -0.31
C ILE A 104 20.20 25.27 -1.70
N GLU A 105 19.25 25.05 -2.60
CA GLU A 105 19.50 24.59 -3.96
C GLU A 105 20.33 25.60 -4.77
N GLU A 106 19.94 26.88 -4.76
CA GLU A 106 20.57 27.92 -5.58
C GLU A 106 21.90 28.41 -5.00
N ASN A 107 21.96 28.58 -3.67
CA ASN A 107 23.03 29.34 -3.01
C ASN A 107 23.76 28.53 -1.92
N ASN A 108 23.37 27.27 -1.67
CA ASN A 108 23.87 26.44 -0.56
C ASN A 108 23.84 27.16 0.81
N THR A 109 22.82 28.01 1.02
CA THR A 109 22.64 28.77 2.26
C THR A 109 21.17 28.91 2.63
N GLU A 110 20.91 29.00 3.94
CA GLU A 110 19.59 29.26 4.52
C GLU A 110 19.38 30.76 4.83
N GLU A 111 20.39 31.59 4.55
CA GLU A 111 20.38 33.02 4.85
C GLU A 111 19.49 33.82 3.89
N GLY A 112 18.91 34.92 4.37
CA GLY A 112 18.09 35.82 3.55
C GLY A 112 16.59 35.51 3.52
N ILE A 113 16.16 34.36 4.03
CA ILE A 113 14.74 34.01 4.20
C ILE A 113 14.29 34.35 5.63
N ASP A 114 13.26 35.15 5.80
CA ASP A 114 12.66 35.43 7.12
C ASP A 114 11.76 34.27 7.57
N ILE A 115 12.21 33.55 8.61
CA ILE A 115 11.46 32.45 9.23
C ILE A 115 10.84 32.86 10.56
N ASP A 116 11.34 33.94 11.17
CA ASP A 116 11.02 34.30 12.54
C ASP A 116 9.59 34.86 12.59
N SER A 117 9.19 35.64 11.59
CA SER A 117 7.80 36.12 11.47
C SER A 117 6.79 34.99 11.24
N THR A 118 7.17 33.92 10.54
CA THR A 118 6.35 32.73 10.36
C THR A 118 6.24 31.93 11.65
N ILE A 119 7.35 31.71 12.35
CA ILE A 119 7.35 31.03 13.66
C ILE A 119 6.50 31.80 14.68
N GLU A 120 6.56 33.13 14.69
CA GLU A 120 5.71 33.96 15.54
C GLU A 120 4.22 33.77 15.24
N ARG A 121 3.82 33.66 13.96
CA ARG A 121 2.43 33.36 13.55
C ARG A 121 1.99 31.98 14.01
N ILE A 122 2.86 30.98 13.89
CA ILE A 122 2.58 29.61 14.37
C ILE A 122 2.35 29.62 15.87
N HIS A 123 3.25 30.25 16.64
CA HIS A 123 3.11 30.35 18.10
C HIS A 123 1.87 31.16 18.50
N ALA A 124 1.54 32.24 17.79
CA ALA A 124 0.32 33.00 18.03
C ALA A 124 -0.92 32.14 17.81
N GLN A 125 -0.94 31.31 16.75
CA GLN A 125 -2.05 30.40 16.46
C GLN A 125 -2.18 29.31 17.53
N MET A 126 -1.06 28.76 18.01
CA MET A 126 -1.04 27.78 19.10
C MET A 126 -1.53 28.38 20.44
N ASN A 127 -1.25 29.66 20.69
CA ASN A 127 -1.60 30.35 21.93
C ASN A 127 -2.95 31.08 21.86
N ALA A 128 -3.62 31.08 20.70
CA ALA A 128 -4.94 31.65 20.56
C ALA A 128 -5.92 30.90 21.50
N PRO A 129 -6.67 31.60 22.36
CA PRO A 129 -7.70 30.96 23.16
C PRO A 129 -8.68 30.29 22.19
N ALA A 130 -9.06 29.04 22.48
CA ALA A 130 -10.04 28.30 21.68
C ALA A 130 -11.28 29.17 21.50
N ALA A 131 -11.37 29.82 20.33
CA ALA A 131 -12.52 30.63 19.99
C ALA A 131 -13.70 29.66 19.98
N ALA A 132 -14.69 29.96 20.81
CA ALA A 132 -15.95 29.23 20.85
C ALA A 132 -16.44 29.01 19.42
N ALA A 133 -16.81 27.77 19.12
CA ALA A 133 -17.44 27.38 17.87
C ALA A 133 -18.45 28.46 17.44
N PRO A 134 -18.50 28.86 16.16
CA PRO A 134 -19.60 29.67 15.69
C PRO A 134 -20.89 28.92 16.00
N ALA A 135 -21.72 29.54 16.83
CA ALA A 135 -23.05 29.10 17.13
C ALA A 135 -23.79 28.82 15.81
N ALA A 136 -24.47 27.68 15.77
CA ALA A 136 -25.40 27.31 14.71
C ALA A 136 -26.23 28.53 14.26
N PRO A 137 -26.42 28.76 12.96
CA PRO A 137 -27.35 29.78 12.51
C PRO A 137 -28.74 29.40 13.03
N ALA A 138 -29.26 30.26 13.91
CA ALA A 138 -30.59 30.18 14.45
C ALA A 138 -31.61 30.12 13.31
N ALA A 139 -32.35 29.01 13.26
CA ALA A 139 -33.61 28.94 12.54
C ALA A 139 -34.58 30.00 13.12
N PRO A 140 -35.21 30.84 12.29
CA PRO A 140 -36.29 31.69 12.77
C PRO A 140 -37.53 30.83 13.04
N ALA A 141 -38.06 30.97 14.25
CA ALA A 141 -39.39 30.48 14.61
C ALA A 141 -40.45 31.19 13.77
N ALA A 142 -41.27 30.43 13.05
CA ALA A 142 -42.53 30.89 12.47
C ALA A 142 -43.62 29.87 12.83
N GLU A 143 -44.73 30.44 13.31
CA GLU A 143 -45.95 29.81 13.78
C GLU A 143 -46.61 28.84 12.78
N ALA A 144 -47.31 27.87 13.35
CA ALA A 144 -48.17 26.93 12.67
C ALA A 144 -49.41 27.63 12.06
N ALA A 145 -49.75 27.30 10.82
CA ALA A 145 -51.14 27.05 10.38
C ALA A 145 -51.21 26.44 8.96
N GLU A 146 -52.00 25.37 8.88
CA GLU A 146 -52.78 24.86 7.74
C GLU A 146 -52.11 24.14 6.55
N ALA A 147 -52.49 22.86 6.43
CA ALA A 147 -52.52 22.08 5.19
C ALA A 147 -53.73 22.52 4.31
N PRO A 148 -53.77 22.23 2.99
CA PRO A 148 -54.04 20.86 2.53
C PRO A 148 -53.34 20.42 1.22
N ALA A 149 -53.13 19.10 1.16
CA ALA A 149 -53.21 18.15 0.02
C ALA A 149 -52.98 18.62 -1.43
N GLU A 150 -52.10 17.93 -2.17
CA GLU A 150 -52.51 17.04 -3.28
C GLU A 150 -51.39 16.11 -3.81
N ALA A 151 -51.78 14.85 -4.01
CA ALA A 151 -51.39 13.88 -5.05
C ALA A 151 -49.91 13.46 -5.28
N ALA A 152 -49.65 12.18 -4.98
CA ALA A 152 -48.69 11.34 -5.73
C ALA A 152 -49.25 11.05 -7.15
N PRO A 153 -48.41 10.63 -8.13
CA PRO A 153 -48.03 9.22 -8.18
C PRO A 153 -46.58 8.94 -8.63
N ALA A 154 -46.22 7.66 -8.47
CA ALA A 154 -44.95 7.01 -8.78
C ALA A 154 -44.52 7.07 -10.25
N ALA A 155 -43.21 7.04 -10.48
CA ALA A 155 -42.60 6.28 -11.57
C ALA A 155 -41.10 6.02 -11.27
N GLU A 156 -40.71 4.78 -11.49
CA GLU A 156 -39.36 4.22 -11.44
C GLU A 156 -38.44 4.93 -12.45
N GLY A 157 -37.20 5.17 -12.05
CA GLY A 157 -36.17 5.78 -12.89
C GLY A 157 -34.80 5.42 -12.35
N GLU A 158 -34.16 4.47 -13.02
CA GLU A 158 -32.82 3.96 -12.78
C GLU A 158 -31.78 5.08 -12.78
N THR A 159 -30.90 5.08 -11.78
CA THR A 159 -29.60 5.79 -11.87
C THR A 159 -28.46 4.84 -11.51
N PRO A 160 -27.31 4.97 -12.18
CA PRO A 160 -26.24 3.96 -12.17
C PRO A 160 -25.48 3.98 -10.85
N VAL A 161 -25.20 2.81 -10.30
CA VAL A 161 -24.26 2.65 -9.19
C VAL A 161 -22.84 2.87 -9.73
N GLN A 162 -22.32 4.09 -9.58
CA GLN A 162 -20.89 4.33 -9.62
C GLN A 162 -20.30 3.80 -8.29
N LEU A 163 -19.55 2.70 -8.39
CA LEU A 163 -18.68 2.22 -7.33
C LEU A 163 -17.43 3.09 -7.34
N ASP A 164 -17.44 4.12 -6.50
CA ASP A 164 -16.24 4.84 -6.06
C ASP A 164 -15.38 3.88 -5.22
N GLU A 165 -14.20 3.58 -5.74
CA GLU A 165 -13.20 2.72 -5.15
C GLU A 165 -12.10 3.63 -4.56
N SER A 166 -12.49 4.48 -3.60
CA SER A 166 -11.60 5.38 -2.86
C SER A 166 -11.95 5.42 -1.36
N ALA A 167 -12.26 4.25 -0.79
CA ALA A 167 -12.26 4.09 0.67
C ALA A 167 -10.91 3.49 1.10
N PRO A 168 -10.01 4.24 1.77
CA PRO A 168 -8.91 3.63 2.48
C PRO A 168 -9.50 2.67 3.52
N ARG A 169 -9.13 1.39 3.43
CA ARG A 169 -9.35 0.45 4.54
C ARG A 169 -8.68 1.09 5.77
N PRO A 170 -9.39 1.22 6.90
CA PRO A 170 -8.83 1.88 8.08
C PRO A 170 -7.54 1.15 8.47
N ALA A 171 -6.46 1.92 8.62
CA ALA A 171 -5.29 1.42 9.32
C ALA A 171 -5.75 0.92 10.70
N PRO A 172 -5.22 -0.21 11.21
CA PRO A 172 -5.55 -0.64 12.56
C PRO A 172 -5.19 0.50 13.52
N GLU A 173 -6.21 1.08 14.16
CA GLU A 173 -6.04 2.01 15.28
C GLU A 173 -5.08 1.38 16.30
N PRO A 174 -4.31 2.17 17.07
CA PRO A 174 -3.67 1.64 18.28
C PRO A 174 -4.80 1.23 19.23
N VAL A 175 -5.23 -0.03 19.14
CA VAL A 175 -6.07 -0.64 20.16
C VAL A 175 -5.23 -0.56 21.42
N ALA A 176 -5.56 0.37 22.32
CA ALA A 176 -5.25 0.16 23.72
C ALA A 176 -5.95 -1.15 24.05
N GLU A 177 -5.21 -2.27 24.01
CA GLU A 177 -5.71 -3.60 24.33
C GLU A 177 -6.48 -3.45 25.64
N GLN A 178 -7.80 -3.51 25.58
CA GLN A 178 -8.64 -3.69 26.76
C GLN A 178 -8.34 -5.10 27.26
N ARG A 179 -7.19 -5.26 27.90
CA ARG A 179 -6.76 -6.53 28.48
C ARG A 179 -7.78 -6.86 29.55
N GLN A 180 -8.45 -7.99 29.37
CA GLN A 180 -9.41 -8.44 30.35
C GLN A 180 -8.70 -8.52 31.72
N PRO A 181 -9.22 -7.86 32.76
CA PRO A 181 -8.60 -7.88 34.07
C PRO A 181 -8.45 -9.31 34.59
N LEU A 182 -7.32 -9.62 35.23
CA LEU A 182 -7.02 -10.97 35.72
C LEU A 182 -8.13 -11.52 36.64
N GLY A 183 -8.70 -10.65 37.47
CA GLY A 183 -9.82 -11.00 38.34
C GLY A 183 -11.08 -11.42 37.59
N GLN A 184 -11.34 -10.82 36.42
CA GLN A 184 -12.48 -11.19 35.59
C GLN A 184 -12.25 -12.57 34.93
N ILE A 185 -11.05 -12.84 34.44
CA ILE A 185 -10.67 -14.15 33.87
C ILE A 185 -10.83 -15.27 34.91
N LEU A 186 -10.40 -15.01 36.16
CA LEU A 186 -10.51 -15.97 37.26
C LEU A 186 -11.97 -16.24 37.67
N VAL A 187 -12.83 -15.23 37.64
CA VAL A 187 -14.26 -15.38 37.95
C VAL A 187 -14.99 -16.14 36.84
N GLU A 188 -14.73 -15.81 35.59
CA GLU A 188 -15.36 -16.48 34.43
C GLU A 188 -14.93 -17.96 34.33
N ALA A 189 -13.68 -18.27 34.69
CA ALA A 189 -13.19 -19.65 34.80
C ALA A 189 -13.71 -20.41 36.04
N GLY A 190 -14.51 -19.77 36.91
CA GLY A 190 -15.00 -20.35 38.16
C GLY A 190 -13.90 -20.60 39.21
N ALA A 191 -12.72 -20.01 39.02
CA ALA A 191 -11.53 -20.25 39.82
C ALA A 191 -11.37 -19.30 41.02
N ALA A 192 -12.16 -18.22 41.07
CA ALA A 192 -12.29 -17.32 42.22
C ALA A 192 -13.71 -16.76 42.30
N GLN A 193 -14.19 -16.41 43.49
CA GLN A 193 -15.49 -15.74 43.63
C GLN A 193 -15.38 -14.23 43.38
N PRO A 194 -16.42 -13.57 42.85
CA PRO A 194 -16.42 -12.11 42.62
C PRO A 194 -16.12 -11.30 43.89
N ASN A 195 -16.64 -11.75 45.04
CA ASN A 195 -16.42 -11.09 46.33
C ASN A 195 -14.95 -11.21 46.79
N ASP A 196 -14.30 -12.33 46.48
CA ASP A 196 -12.90 -12.58 46.83
C ASP A 196 -11.97 -11.69 46.00
N VAL A 197 -12.23 -11.57 44.70
CA VAL A 197 -11.53 -10.65 43.80
C VAL A 197 -11.72 -9.19 44.23
N THR A 198 -12.94 -8.81 44.63
CA THR A 198 -13.23 -7.46 45.11
C THR A 198 -12.51 -7.16 46.42
N SER A 199 -12.44 -8.14 47.34
CA SER A 199 -11.71 -7.99 48.60
C SER A 199 -10.20 -7.85 48.40
N ALA A 200 -9.62 -8.62 47.47
CA ALA A 200 -8.21 -8.51 47.12
C ALA A 200 -7.88 -7.17 46.43
N LEU A 201 -8.78 -6.67 45.59
CA LEU A 201 -8.62 -5.36 44.94
C LEU A 201 -8.70 -4.20 45.96
N GLN A 202 -9.61 -4.31 46.93
CA GLN A 202 -9.72 -3.32 48.01
C GLN A 202 -8.44 -3.26 48.86
N GLN A 203 -7.79 -4.40 49.12
CA GLN A 203 -6.50 -4.43 49.82
C GLN A 203 -5.39 -3.72 49.02
N GLN A 204 -5.36 -3.88 47.69
CA GLN A 204 -4.40 -3.13 46.85
C GLN A 204 -4.65 -1.62 46.90
N ILE A 205 -5.91 -1.20 46.94
CA ILE A 205 -6.30 0.22 47.08
C ILE A 205 -5.93 0.77 48.47
N GLU A 206 -6.02 -0.06 49.51
CA GLU A 206 -5.66 0.29 50.90
C GLU A 206 -4.15 0.27 51.18
N GLY A 207 -3.32 -0.05 50.18
CA GLY A 207 -1.86 0.10 50.22
C GLY A 207 -1.07 -1.21 50.14
N ASP A 208 -1.69 -2.34 49.80
CA ASP A 208 -0.99 -3.60 49.55
C ASP A 208 -0.32 -3.60 48.17
N GLU A 209 1.01 -3.70 48.14
CA GLU A 209 1.81 -3.71 46.90
C GLU A 209 1.81 -5.08 46.19
N ARG A 210 1.30 -6.14 46.83
CA ARG A 210 1.21 -7.48 46.21
C ARG A 210 0.25 -7.44 45.04
N LYS A 211 0.53 -8.23 44.00
CA LYS A 211 -0.35 -8.35 42.83
C LYS A 211 -1.64 -9.08 43.21
N LEU A 212 -2.75 -8.77 42.55
CA LEU A 212 -4.05 -9.40 42.77
C LEU A 212 -3.99 -10.94 42.81
N GLY A 213 -3.28 -11.55 41.86
CA GLY A 213 -3.11 -13.02 41.80
C GLY A 213 -2.34 -13.59 43.01
N THR A 214 -1.35 -12.87 43.54
CA THR A 214 -0.62 -13.28 44.76
C THR A 214 -1.49 -13.17 46.01
N ILE A 215 -2.31 -12.13 46.14
CA ILE A 215 -3.23 -11.97 47.28
C ILE A 215 -4.25 -13.12 47.30
N LEU A 216 -4.84 -13.44 46.14
CA LEU A 216 -5.81 -14.54 46.03
C LEU A 216 -5.21 -15.93 46.32
N LEU A 217 -3.93 -16.14 46.00
CA LEU A 217 -3.23 -17.39 46.30
C LEU A 217 -2.94 -17.55 47.80
N GLU A 218 -2.43 -16.50 48.44
CA GLU A 218 -2.06 -16.54 49.86
C GLU A 218 -3.29 -16.66 50.77
N GLU A 219 -4.41 -16.08 50.37
CA GLU A 219 -5.69 -16.22 51.09
C GLU A 219 -6.42 -17.54 50.78
N GLY A 220 -5.86 -18.40 49.92
CA GLY A 220 -6.47 -19.68 49.53
C GLY A 220 -7.74 -19.54 48.70
N LYS A 221 -7.99 -18.36 48.12
CA LYS A 221 -9.19 -17.99 47.36
C LYS A 221 -9.07 -18.27 45.86
N ALA A 222 -7.87 -18.59 45.37
CA ALA A 222 -7.62 -19.10 44.03
C ALA A 222 -6.52 -20.17 44.05
N ALA A 223 -6.57 -21.13 43.13
CA ALA A 223 -5.55 -22.17 43.01
C ALA A 223 -4.32 -21.70 42.18
N PRO A 224 -3.08 -22.13 42.51
CA PRO A 224 -1.87 -21.77 41.75
C PRO A 224 -1.95 -22.09 40.26
N ALA A 225 -2.55 -23.24 39.91
CA ALA A 225 -2.75 -23.65 38.53
C ALA A 225 -3.69 -22.71 37.78
N ALA A 226 -4.80 -22.30 38.42
CA ALA A 226 -5.78 -21.41 37.81
C ALA A 226 -5.26 -19.97 37.65
N VAL A 227 -4.47 -19.48 38.60
CA VAL A 227 -3.81 -18.17 38.45
C VAL A 227 -2.76 -18.19 37.33
N SER A 228 -2.02 -19.30 37.18
CA SER A 228 -1.07 -19.46 36.07
C SER A 228 -1.77 -19.52 34.70
N GLU A 229 -2.88 -20.25 34.62
CA GLU A 229 -3.69 -20.37 33.40
C GLU A 229 -4.37 -19.03 33.04
N ALA A 230 -4.88 -18.30 34.02
CA ALA A 230 -5.43 -16.96 33.82
C ALA A 230 -4.35 -15.96 33.35
N LEU A 231 -3.12 -16.05 33.88
CA LEU A 231 -1.99 -15.24 33.42
C LEU A 231 -1.53 -15.59 32.01
N GLN A 232 -1.59 -16.87 31.61
CA GLN A 232 -1.30 -17.30 30.23
C GLN A 232 -2.38 -16.83 29.25
N THR A 233 -3.63 -16.80 29.71
CA THR A 233 -4.77 -16.28 28.93
C THR A 233 -4.70 -14.75 28.77
N GLN A 234 -4.19 -14.05 29.80
CA GLN A 234 -3.94 -12.61 29.78
C GLN A 234 -2.67 -12.23 28.99
N ALA A 235 -1.72 -13.15 28.82
CA ALA A 235 -0.49 -12.89 28.08
C ALA A 235 -0.80 -12.65 26.60
N PRO A 236 -0.18 -11.64 25.96
CA PRO A 236 -0.38 -11.40 24.54
C PRO A 236 0.09 -12.62 23.76
N LYS A 237 -0.80 -13.21 22.94
CA LYS A 237 -0.38 -14.12 21.87
C LYS A 237 0.50 -13.31 20.94
N ARG A 238 1.83 -13.48 21.01
CA ARG A 238 2.76 -12.87 20.05
C ARG A 238 2.25 -13.17 18.65
N SER A 239 1.75 -12.14 17.98
CA SER A 239 1.28 -12.27 16.62
C SER A 239 2.50 -12.31 15.70
N ILE A 240 2.42 -13.06 14.61
CA ILE A 240 3.46 -13.09 13.57
C ILE A 240 3.72 -11.67 13.00
N ALA A 241 2.84 -10.70 13.25
CA ALA A 241 3.02 -9.31 12.86
C ALA A 241 4.20 -8.60 13.55
N ASP A 242 4.74 -9.11 14.67
CA ASP A 242 5.96 -8.57 15.30
C ASP A 242 7.24 -8.94 14.51
N SER A 243 7.13 -9.74 13.45
CA SER A 243 8.25 -10.24 12.62
C SER A 243 8.38 -9.57 11.25
N ALA A 244 7.44 -8.69 10.86
CA ALA A 244 7.42 -8.10 9.53
C ALA A 244 7.77 -6.60 9.59
N ILE A 245 8.87 -6.22 8.94
CA ILE A 245 9.28 -4.82 8.79
C ILE A 245 8.69 -4.29 7.48
N ARG A 246 8.01 -3.15 7.54
CA ARG A 246 7.61 -2.41 6.34
C ARG A 246 8.83 -1.68 5.79
N VAL A 247 9.17 -1.96 4.54
CA VAL A 247 10.32 -1.38 3.87
C VAL A 247 9.80 -0.51 2.72
N ASP A 248 10.44 0.65 2.54
CA ASP A 248 10.15 1.52 1.42
C ASP A 248 10.48 0.83 0.08
N VAL A 249 9.68 1.14 -0.95
CA VAL A 249 9.80 0.52 -2.26
C VAL A 249 11.07 0.98 -2.96
N ASP A 250 11.37 2.27 -2.89
CA ASP A 250 12.48 2.89 -3.61
C ASP A 250 13.82 2.42 -3.03
N LEU A 251 13.85 2.13 -1.72
CA LEU A 251 14.99 1.49 -1.09
C LEU A 251 15.27 0.10 -1.68
N LEU A 252 14.25 -0.73 -1.91
CA LEU A 252 14.43 -2.04 -2.53
C LEU A 252 14.90 -1.94 -3.99
N ASP A 253 14.45 -0.92 -4.72
CA ASP A 253 14.91 -0.64 -6.09
C ASP A 253 16.38 -0.19 -6.11
N THR A 254 16.79 0.69 -5.20
CA THR A 254 18.19 1.10 -5.03
C THR A 254 19.08 -0.09 -4.66
N LEU A 255 18.65 -0.95 -3.74
CA LEU A 255 19.37 -2.20 -3.41
C LEU A 255 19.55 -3.10 -4.63
N MET A 256 18.53 -3.24 -5.47
CA MET A 256 18.60 -4.03 -6.70
C MET A 256 19.60 -3.44 -7.71
N ASN A 257 19.62 -2.12 -7.88
CA ASN A 257 20.58 -1.45 -8.75
C ASN A 257 22.02 -1.66 -8.26
N MET A 258 22.26 -1.49 -6.95
CA MET A 258 23.58 -1.72 -6.36
C MET A 258 24.03 -3.18 -6.48
N VAL A 259 23.12 -4.15 -6.30
CA VAL A 259 23.43 -5.56 -6.53
C VAL A 259 23.77 -5.82 -8.00
N GLY A 260 23.05 -5.17 -8.92
CA GLY A 260 23.37 -5.22 -10.35
C GLY A 260 24.80 -4.77 -10.65
N GLU A 261 25.18 -3.60 -10.13
CA GLU A 261 26.56 -3.09 -10.23
C GLU A 261 27.58 -4.02 -9.56
N LEU A 262 27.25 -4.60 -8.39
CA LEU A 262 28.10 -5.56 -7.71
C LEU A 262 28.31 -6.84 -8.54
N VAL A 263 27.27 -7.33 -9.22
CA VAL A 263 27.36 -8.48 -10.12
C VAL A 263 28.27 -8.15 -11.32
N LEU A 264 28.16 -6.96 -11.89
CA LEU A 264 29.03 -6.51 -12.98
C LEU A 264 30.49 -6.41 -12.52
N ALA A 265 30.75 -5.76 -11.39
CA ALA A 265 32.08 -5.63 -10.79
C ALA A 265 32.69 -7.01 -10.46
N ARG A 266 31.89 -7.92 -9.90
CA ARG A 266 32.29 -9.32 -9.65
C ARG A 266 32.67 -10.03 -10.94
N ASN A 267 31.89 -9.89 -12.01
CA ASN A 267 32.18 -10.52 -13.31
C ASN A 267 33.46 -9.96 -13.96
N GLN A 268 33.76 -8.68 -13.77
CA GLN A 268 35.03 -8.09 -14.19
C GLN A 268 36.20 -8.64 -13.37
N LEU A 269 36.06 -8.71 -12.04
CA LEU A 269 37.09 -9.25 -11.13
C LEU A 269 37.41 -10.71 -11.45
N VAL A 270 36.39 -11.56 -11.59
CA VAL A 270 36.57 -13.00 -11.90
C VAL A 270 37.35 -13.17 -13.21
N ARG A 271 37.01 -12.39 -14.25
CA ARG A 271 37.73 -12.42 -15.53
C ARG A 271 39.20 -11.99 -15.37
N GLY A 272 39.46 -10.86 -14.73
CA GLY A 272 40.84 -10.39 -14.53
C GLY A 272 41.68 -11.34 -13.67
N VAL A 273 41.10 -11.97 -12.65
CA VAL A 273 41.79 -12.95 -11.81
C VAL A 273 42.07 -14.25 -12.56
N MET A 274 41.19 -14.69 -13.45
CA MET A 274 41.44 -15.84 -14.33
C MET A 274 42.62 -15.61 -15.27
N GLU A 275 42.82 -14.37 -15.75
CA GLU A 275 43.98 -14.01 -16.59
C GLU A 275 45.31 -14.04 -15.83
N ILE A 276 45.30 -13.65 -14.54
CA ILE A 276 46.50 -13.68 -13.67
C ILE A 276 46.93 -15.12 -13.37
N GLY A 277 45.99 -16.07 -13.28
CA GLY A 277 46.28 -17.49 -13.06
C GLY A 277 46.67 -17.88 -11.62
N ASP A 278 46.55 -16.97 -10.65
CA ASP A 278 46.79 -17.28 -9.24
C ASP A 278 45.61 -18.09 -8.66
N ALA A 279 45.88 -19.35 -8.31
CA ALA A 279 44.87 -20.27 -7.79
C ALA A 279 44.20 -19.80 -6.49
N THR A 280 44.89 -19.03 -5.65
CA THR A 280 44.34 -18.49 -4.40
C THR A 280 43.40 -17.34 -4.68
N LEU A 281 43.77 -16.43 -5.58
CA LEU A 281 42.89 -15.35 -6.01
C LEU A 281 41.65 -15.88 -6.73
N VAL A 282 41.80 -16.89 -7.60
CA VAL A 282 40.67 -17.54 -8.30
C VAL A 282 39.67 -18.11 -7.30
N ARG A 283 40.13 -18.83 -6.27
CA ARG A 283 39.24 -19.36 -5.23
C ARG A 283 38.53 -18.26 -4.44
N SER A 284 39.22 -17.17 -4.11
CA SER A 284 38.63 -16.02 -3.41
C SER A 284 37.57 -15.32 -4.27
N ALA A 285 37.85 -15.12 -5.56
CA ALA A 285 36.91 -14.53 -6.53
C ALA A 285 35.66 -15.40 -6.72
N GLN A 286 35.83 -16.72 -6.79
CA GLN A 286 34.71 -17.68 -6.84
C GLN A 286 33.84 -17.61 -5.57
N ARG A 287 34.47 -17.53 -4.39
CA ARG A 287 33.75 -17.39 -3.12
C ARG A 287 32.95 -16.08 -3.04
N LEU A 288 33.57 -14.96 -3.42
CA LEU A 288 32.88 -13.68 -3.52
C LEU A 288 31.68 -13.79 -4.47
N GLY A 289 31.88 -14.47 -5.60
CA GLY A 289 30.81 -14.72 -6.56
C GLY A 289 29.62 -15.52 -6.02
N MET A 290 29.84 -16.54 -5.19
CA MET A 290 28.76 -17.26 -4.52
C MET A 290 28.00 -16.36 -3.54
N ILE A 291 28.71 -15.58 -2.72
CA ILE A 291 28.10 -14.64 -1.76
C ILE A 291 27.27 -13.58 -2.48
N THR A 292 27.77 -13.03 -3.60
CA THR A 292 27.01 -12.06 -4.39
C THR A 292 25.74 -12.68 -4.97
N SER A 293 25.78 -13.93 -5.43
CA SER A 293 24.60 -14.63 -5.93
C SER A 293 23.58 -14.92 -4.82
N GLU A 294 24.01 -15.32 -3.63
CA GLU A 294 23.14 -15.49 -2.46
C GLU A 294 22.49 -14.15 -2.03
N LEU A 295 23.26 -13.06 -2.05
CA LEU A 295 22.75 -11.72 -1.75
C LEU A 295 21.69 -11.27 -2.77
N GLN A 296 21.94 -11.50 -4.06
CA GLN A 296 21.00 -11.20 -5.13
C GLN A 296 19.70 -12.00 -4.97
N GLU A 297 19.79 -13.30 -4.72
CA GLU A 297 18.60 -14.14 -4.49
C GLU A 297 17.82 -13.68 -3.27
N GLY A 298 18.52 -13.33 -2.18
CA GLY A 298 17.92 -12.80 -0.96
C GLY A 298 17.12 -11.51 -1.22
N ILE A 299 17.72 -10.54 -1.91
CA ILE A 299 17.06 -9.27 -2.23
C ILE A 299 15.89 -9.48 -3.18
N MET A 300 16.03 -10.32 -4.22
CA MET A 300 14.92 -10.68 -5.11
C MET A 300 13.74 -11.25 -4.31
N LYS A 301 13.99 -12.18 -3.37
CA LYS A 301 12.94 -12.73 -2.50
C LYS A 301 12.25 -11.69 -1.63
N THR A 302 12.96 -10.65 -1.17
CA THR A 302 12.32 -9.57 -0.39
C THR A 302 11.39 -8.68 -1.22
N ARG A 303 11.57 -8.65 -2.55
CA ARG A 303 10.75 -7.88 -3.49
C ARG A 303 9.58 -8.67 -4.09
N MET A 304 9.60 -9.99 -3.94
CA MET A 304 8.56 -10.87 -4.44
C MET A 304 7.19 -10.48 -3.88
N GLN A 305 6.19 -10.45 -4.75
CA GLN A 305 4.81 -10.17 -4.40
C GLN A 305 3.89 -11.24 -5.00
N PRO A 306 2.80 -11.63 -4.31
CA PRO A 306 1.80 -12.54 -4.86
C PRO A 306 1.13 -11.95 -6.09
N ILE A 307 0.98 -12.77 -7.13
CA ILE A 307 0.31 -12.40 -8.39
C ILE A 307 -1.17 -12.04 -8.19
N GLU A 308 -1.77 -12.43 -7.06
CA GLU A 308 -3.13 -12.07 -6.63
C GLU A 308 -3.46 -10.58 -6.80
N HIS A 309 -2.48 -9.68 -6.58
CA HIS A 309 -2.69 -8.24 -6.70
C HIS A 309 -3.23 -7.84 -8.08
N ILE A 310 -2.73 -8.46 -9.15
CA ILE A 310 -3.23 -8.24 -10.52
C ILE A 310 -4.56 -8.98 -10.72
N TRP A 311 -4.68 -10.20 -10.20
CA TRP A 311 -5.86 -11.06 -10.39
C TRP A 311 -7.12 -10.45 -9.76
N SER A 312 -6.97 -9.67 -8.69
CA SER A 312 -8.08 -9.07 -7.95
C SER A 312 -9.05 -8.25 -8.81
N LYS A 313 -8.55 -7.60 -9.88
CA LYS A 313 -9.34 -6.74 -10.77
C LYS A 313 -9.94 -7.47 -11.98
N LEU A 314 -9.37 -8.61 -12.36
CA LEU A 314 -9.76 -9.36 -13.56
C LEU A 314 -11.21 -9.88 -13.54
N PRO A 315 -11.78 -10.36 -12.41
CA PRO A 315 -13.19 -10.79 -12.36
C PRO A 315 -14.17 -9.71 -12.79
N ARG A 316 -13.94 -8.45 -12.41
CA ARG A 316 -14.78 -7.32 -12.80
C ARG A 316 -14.67 -7.07 -14.30
N VAL A 317 -13.45 -7.02 -14.83
CA VAL A 317 -13.19 -6.84 -16.27
C VAL A 317 -13.87 -7.92 -17.10
N VAL A 318 -13.72 -9.20 -16.71
CA VAL A 318 -14.35 -10.32 -17.43
C VAL A 318 -15.88 -10.20 -17.38
N ARG A 319 -16.45 -9.88 -16.22
CA ARG A 319 -17.91 -9.73 -16.07
C ARG A 319 -18.47 -8.59 -16.92
N ASP A 320 -17.80 -7.44 -16.92
CA ASP A 320 -18.22 -6.26 -17.70
C ASP A 320 -18.14 -6.54 -19.21
N LEU A 321 -17.04 -7.17 -19.68
CA LEU A 321 -16.90 -7.59 -21.09
C LEU A 321 -17.96 -8.62 -21.47
N SER A 322 -18.15 -9.66 -20.64
CA SER A 322 -19.14 -10.72 -20.87
C SER A 322 -20.55 -10.13 -21.05
N ASN A 323 -20.94 -9.19 -20.19
CA ASN A 323 -22.22 -8.50 -20.28
C ASN A 323 -22.31 -7.63 -21.54
N SER A 324 -21.27 -6.87 -21.85
CA SER A 324 -21.27 -5.96 -23.02
C SER A 324 -21.38 -6.70 -24.36
N LEU A 325 -20.88 -7.94 -24.43
CA LEU A 325 -20.88 -8.78 -25.62
C LEU A 325 -21.98 -9.84 -25.63
N GLY A 326 -22.82 -9.91 -24.58
CA GLY A 326 -23.87 -10.92 -24.47
C GLY A 326 -23.35 -12.36 -24.34
N LYS A 327 -22.15 -12.54 -23.80
CA LYS A 327 -21.52 -13.85 -23.59
C LYS A 327 -21.70 -14.31 -22.15
N GLN A 328 -21.56 -15.61 -21.91
CA GLN A 328 -21.52 -16.19 -20.56
C GLN A 328 -20.12 -16.77 -20.32
N VAL A 329 -19.41 -16.27 -19.32
CA VAL A 329 -18.03 -16.65 -19.03
C VAL A 329 -17.81 -16.89 -17.54
N ALA A 330 -17.38 -18.10 -17.19
CA ALA A 330 -16.85 -18.46 -15.88
C ALA A 330 -15.34 -18.25 -15.85
N LEU A 331 -14.87 -17.47 -14.86
CA LEU A 331 -13.44 -17.24 -14.62
C LEU A 331 -12.92 -18.19 -13.52
N VAL A 332 -11.94 -19.01 -13.85
CA VAL A 332 -11.21 -19.89 -12.92
C VAL A 332 -9.81 -19.33 -12.71
N MET A 333 -9.40 -19.21 -11.44
CA MET A 333 -8.09 -18.66 -11.08
C MET A 333 -7.36 -19.62 -10.14
N GLU A 334 -6.17 -20.06 -10.53
CA GLU A 334 -5.33 -21.00 -9.80
C GLU A 334 -3.93 -20.41 -9.54
N GLY A 335 -3.37 -20.69 -8.36
CA GLY A 335 -2.01 -20.27 -8.00
C GLY A 335 -1.88 -18.77 -7.72
N LYS A 336 -2.88 -18.15 -7.08
CA LYS A 336 -2.92 -16.71 -6.75
C LYS A 336 -1.77 -16.28 -5.83
N GLU A 337 -1.30 -17.23 -5.02
CA GLU A 337 -0.18 -17.11 -4.10
C GLU A 337 1.19 -17.18 -4.78
N THR A 338 1.24 -17.48 -6.08
CA THR A 338 2.50 -17.53 -6.82
C THR A 338 3.17 -16.17 -6.80
N GLU A 339 4.40 -16.16 -6.30
CA GLU A 339 5.19 -14.95 -6.13
C GLU A 339 5.93 -14.58 -7.43
N LEU A 340 5.89 -13.29 -7.80
CA LEU A 340 6.69 -12.70 -8.88
C LEU A 340 7.38 -11.42 -8.41
N ASP A 341 8.44 -11.05 -9.11
CA ASP A 341 9.06 -9.75 -8.94
C ASP A 341 8.08 -8.61 -9.23
N ARG A 342 8.08 -7.56 -8.41
CA ARG A 342 7.20 -6.41 -8.57
C ARG A 342 7.31 -5.72 -9.94
N SER A 343 8.52 -5.56 -10.48
CA SER A 343 8.69 -4.93 -11.80
C SER A 343 8.08 -5.79 -12.91
N LEU A 344 8.23 -7.12 -12.79
CA LEU A 344 7.57 -8.06 -13.69
C LEU A 344 6.06 -8.01 -13.55
N LEU A 345 5.52 -7.93 -12.32
CA LEU A 345 4.08 -7.79 -12.06
C LEU A 345 3.49 -6.55 -12.76
N GLU A 346 4.10 -5.38 -12.59
CA GLU A 346 3.63 -4.16 -13.26
C GLU A 346 3.73 -4.29 -14.79
N ALA A 347 4.82 -4.88 -15.30
CA ALA A 347 5.01 -5.07 -16.73
C ALA A 347 4.01 -6.06 -17.37
N VAL A 348 3.58 -7.12 -16.66
CA VAL A 348 2.65 -8.12 -17.20
C VAL A 348 1.18 -7.74 -17.05
N LYS A 349 0.85 -6.73 -16.24
CA LYS A 349 -0.53 -6.30 -15.97
C LYS A 349 -1.31 -5.96 -17.25
N ASP A 350 -0.75 -5.12 -18.12
CA ASP A 350 -1.42 -4.71 -19.36
C ASP A 350 -1.49 -5.86 -20.39
N PRO A 351 -0.39 -6.60 -20.67
CA PRO A 351 -0.45 -7.80 -21.51
C PRO A 351 -1.49 -8.83 -21.05
N LEU A 352 -1.59 -9.11 -19.75
CA LEU A 352 -2.56 -10.07 -19.22
C LEU A 352 -3.99 -9.58 -19.39
N THR A 353 -4.25 -8.31 -19.11
CA THR A 353 -5.56 -7.69 -19.34
C THR A 353 -5.96 -7.79 -20.81
N HIS A 354 -5.00 -7.59 -21.73
CA HIS A 354 -5.23 -7.74 -23.16
C HIS A 354 -5.50 -9.19 -23.57
N LEU A 355 -4.76 -10.17 -23.04
CA LEU A 355 -5.00 -11.59 -23.29
C LEU A 355 -6.39 -12.03 -22.80
N VAL A 356 -6.78 -11.60 -21.60
CA VAL A 356 -8.11 -11.83 -21.03
C VAL A 356 -9.20 -11.22 -21.92
N ARG A 357 -9.02 -9.97 -22.37
CA ARG A 357 -9.94 -9.33 -23.30
C ARG A 357 -10.05 -10.12 -24.61
N ASN A 358 -8.94 -10.52 -25.21
CA ASN A 358 -8.96 -11.29 -26.46
C ASN A 358 -9.67 -12.64 -26.29
N ALA A 359 -9.48 -13.31 -25.14
CA ALA A 359 -10.17 -14.55 -24.83
C ALA A 359 -11.68 -14.34 -24.73
N VAL A 360 -12.16 -13.26 -24.10
CA VAL A 360 -13.60 -12.96 -23.99
C VAL A 360 -14.19 -12.43 -25.30
N ASP A 361 -13.50 -11.52 -25.99
CA ASP A 361 -13.98 -10.84 -27.20
C ASP A 361 -13.97 -11.76 -28.42
N HIS A 362 -12.89 -12.51 -28.61
CA HIS A 362 -12.65 -13.30 -29.82
C HIS A 362 -12.56 -14.81 -29.57
N GLY A 363 -12.11 -15.24 -28.39
CA GLY A 363 -11.99 -16.66 -28.05
C GLY A 363 -13.34 -17.32 -27.80
N ILE A 364 -14.04 -16.85 -26.76
CA ILE A 364 -15.31 -17.43 -26.30
C ILE A 364 -16.44 -17.02 -27.25
N GLU A 365 -17.18 -18.01 -27.73
CA GLU A 365 -18.32 -17.85 -28.63
C GLU A 365 -19.59 -17.50 -27.84
N GLU A 366 -20.60 -16.92 -28.51
CA GLU A 366 -21.92 -16.68 -27.93
C GLU A 366 -22.60 -17.99 -27.48
N PRO A 367 -23.46 -17.97 -26.44
CA PRO A 367 -24.07 -19.17 -25.88
C PRO A 367 -24.81 -20.03 -26.92
N GLU A 368 -25.54 -19.40 -27.84
CA GLU A 368 -26.27 -20.10 -28.91
C GLU A 368 -25.33 -20.89 -29.84
N ARG A 369 -24.20 -20.28 -30.21
CA ARG A 369 -23.18 -20.89 -31.05
C ARG A 369 -22.45 -22.01 -30.32
N ARG A 370 -22.21 -21.87 -29.02
CA ARG A 370 -21.63 -22.92 -28.17
C ARG A 370 -22.54 -24.13 -28.09
N ILE A 371 -23.83 -23.94 -27.85
CA ILE A 371 -24.83 -25.02 -27.84
C ILE A 371 -24.90 -25.71 -29.22
N ALA A 372 -24.88 -24.94 -30.31
CA ALA A 372 -24.86 -25.51 -31.66
C ALA A 372 -23.60 -26.34 -31.95
N ALA A 373 -22.48 -26.00 -31.32
CA ALA A 373 -21.23 -26.76 -31.36
C ALA A 373 -21.16 -27.91 -30.33
N GLY A 374 -22.20 -28.13 -29.53
CA GLY A 374 -22.25 -29.16 -28.49
C GLY A 374 -21.42 -28.85 -27.23
N LYS A 375 -21.05 -27.58 -27.02
CA LYS A 375 -20.32 -27.09 -25.85
C LYS A 375 -21.28 -26.55 -24.78
N ASP A 376 -20.79 -26.43 -23.56
CA ASP A 376 -21.51 -25.75 -22.47
C ASP A 376 -21.81 -24.30 -22.87
N PRO A 377 -23.04 -23.77 -22.66
CA PRO A 377 -23.37 -22.37 -22.95
C PRO A 377 -22.46 -21.36 -22.22
N GLU A 378 -21.94 -21.72 -21.04
CA GLU A 378 -20.96 -20.93 -20.31
C GLU A 378 -19.53 -21.30 -20.78
N GLY A 379 -18.80 -20.30 -21.27
CA GLY A 379 -17.38 -20.41 -21.59
C GLY A 379 -16.54 -20.43 -20.31
N THR A 380 -15.41 -21.11 -20.32
CA THR A 380 -14.47 -21.13 -19.21
C THR A 380 -13.19 -20.43 -19.62
N LEU A 381 -12.80 -19.42 -18.85
CA LEU A 381 -11.51 -18.76 -18.93
C LEU A 381 -10.71 -19.13 -17.67
N THR A 382 -9.56 -19.75 -17.86
CA THR A 382 -8.66 -20.19 -16.78
C THR A 382 -7.41 -19.34 -16.78
N LEU A 383 -7.09 -18.76 -15.62
CA LEU A 383 -5.84 -18.07 -15.33
C LEU A 383 -5.06 -18.88 -14.30
N ARG A 384 -3.87 -19.32 -14.65
CA ARG A 384 -3.05 -20.17 -13.79
C ARG A 384 -1.64 -19.62 -13.69
N ALA A 385 -1.11 -19.58 -12.47
CA ALA A 385 0.28 -19.26 -12.22
C ALA A 385 0.94 -20.37 -11.40
N TYR A 386 2.15 -20.77 -11.75
CA TYR A 386 2.92 -21.78 -11.02
C TYR A 386 4.42 -21.68 -11.29
N HIS A 387 5.21 -22.23 -10.37
CA HIS A 387 6.66 -22.34 -10.55
C HIS A 387 7.01 -23.62 -11.32
N GLU A 388 7.76 -23.49 -12.41
CA GLU A 388 8.25 -24.62 -13.22
C GLU A 388 9.68 -24.35 -13.69
N GLY A 389 10.60 -25.28 -13.39
CA GLY A 389 11.96 -25.23 -13.92
C GLY A 389 12.79 -24.00 -13.51
N GLY A 390 12.49 -23.37 -12.37
CA GLY A 390 13.15 -22.14 -11.93
C GLY A 390 12.60 -20.86 -12.56
N HIS A 391 11.51 -20.97 -13.32
CA HIS A 391 10.75 -19.84 -13.87
C HIS A 391 9.33 -19.85 -13.30
N VAL A 392 8.65 -18.73 -13.45
CA VAL A 392 7.21 -18.64 -13.18
C VAL A 392 6.45 -18.73 -14.50
N ALA A 393 5.62 -19.75 -14.63
CA ALA A 393 4.71 -19.94 -15.74
C ALA A 393 3.38 -19.24 -15.43
N VAL A 394 2.94 -18.37 -16.34
CA VAL A 394 1.62 -17.73 -16.29
C VAL A 394 0.84 -18.14 -17.52
N GLU A 395 -0.27 -18.84 -17.32
CA GLU A 395 -1.12 -19.40 -18.37
C GLU A 395 -2.47 -18.69 -18.41
N VAL A 396 -2.90 -18.33 -19.62
CA VAL A 396 -4.25 -17.89 -19.94
C VAL A 396 -4.82 -18.88 -20.93
N ALA A 397 -5.88 -19.58 -20.54
CA ALA A 397 -6.51 -20.61 -21.35
C ALA A 397 -8.02 -20.40 -21.43
N ASP A 398 -8.58 -20.54 -22.64
CA ASP A 398 -10.03 -20.52 -22.85
C ASP A 398 -10.50 -21.80 -23.56
N ASN A 399 -11.78 -22.15 -23.39
CA ASN A 399 -12.43 -23.25 -24.09
C ASN A 399 -13.28 -22.77 -25.29
N GLY A 400 -12.84 -21.70 -25.95
CA GLY A 400 -13.53 -21.03 -27.05
C GLY A 400 -13.40 -21.73 -28.40
N ALA A 401 -13.44 -20.95 -29.47
CA ALA A 401 -13.34 -21.44 -30.85
C ALA A 401 -11.90 -21.83 -31.25
N GLY A 402 -10.89 -21.33 -30.53
CA GLY A 402 -9.49 -21.42 -30.90
C GLY A 402 -9.11 -20.55 -32.10
N LEU A 403 -7.81 -20.51 -32.40
CA LEU A 403 -7.27 -19.73 -33.52
C LEU A 403 -7.54 -20.41 -34.87
N ASN A 404 -8.09 -19.65 -35.82
CA ASN A 404 -8.30 -20.14 -37.18
C ASN A 404 -6.99 -20.07 -37.99
N VAL A 405 -6.30 -21.22 -38.06
CA VAL A 405 -4.98 -21.38 -38.72
C VAL A 405 -5.02 -20.98 -40.19
N GLU A 406 -6.09 -21.31 -40.91
CA GLU A 406 -6.24 -21.01 -42.35
C GLU A 406 -6.32 -19.49 -42.58
N ARG A 407 -7.10 -18.79 -41.76
CA ARG A 407 -7.20 -17.32 -41.82
C ARG A 407 -5.90 -16.64 -41.47
N ILE A 408 -5.17 -17.13 -40.47
CA ILE A 408 -3.86 -16.59 -40.09
C ILE A 408 -2.88 -16.75 -41.25
N ALA A 409 -2.82 -17.94 -41.86
CA ALA A 409 -1.96 -18.20 -43.01
C ALA A 409 -2.30 -17.30 -44.20
N GLN A 410 -3.59 -17.14 -44.52
CA GLN A 410 -4.03 -16.26 -45.60
C GLN A 410 -3.61 -14.80 -45.35
N LYS A 411 -3.85 -14.29 -44.13
CA LYS A 411 -3.49 -12.92 -43.75
C LYS A 411 -1.98 -12.69 -43.79
N ALA A 412 -1.19 -13.68 -43.38
CA ALA A 412 0.26 -13.61 -43.42
C ALA A 412 0.81 -13.58 -44.86
N VAL A 413 0.15 -14.25 -45.81
CA VAL A 413 0.48 -14.13 -47.25
C VAL A 413 0.09 -12.75 -47.79
N GLU A 414 -1.09 -12.25 -47.45
CA GLU A 414 -1.56 -10.92 -47.86
C GLU A 414 -0.61 -9.80 -47.37
N ASN A 415 -0.08 -9.94 -46.15
CA ASN A 415 0.87 -9.00 -45.57
C ASN A 415 2.33 -9.25 -46.01
N GLY A 416 2.59 -10.25 -46.86
CA GLY A 416 3.94 -10.54 -47.37
C GLY A 416 4.89 -11.20 -46.36
N LEU A 417 4.40 -11.62 -45.20
CA LEU A 417 5.18 -12.32 -44.16
C LEU A 417 5.46 -13.78 -44.55
N LEU A 418 4.58 -14.39 -45.33
CA LEU A 418 4.69 -15.77 -45.81
C LEU A 418 4.45 -15.84 -47.31
N ARG A 419 5.06 -16.82 -47.97
CA ARG A 419 4.70 -17.20 -49.34
C ARG A 419 3.75 -18.38 -49.34
N ALA A 420 2.82 -18.41 -50.28
CA ALA A 420 1.78 -19.44 -50.35
C ALA A 420 2.34 -20.87 -50.51
N ASP A 421 3.53 -21.02 -51.09
CA ASP A 421 4.25 -22.29 -51.25
C ASP A 421 4.88 -22.82 -49.96
N GLN A 422 5.04 -21.97 -48.93
CA GLN A 422 5.64 -22.36 -47.65
C GLN A 422 4.62 -22.98 -46.70
N ILE A 423 3.33 -22.62 -46.81
CA ILE A 423 2.25 -23.04 -45.90
C ILE A 423 2.15 -24.57 -45.74
N PRO A 424 2.19 -25.40 -46.81
CA PRO A 424 2.01 -26.86 -46.67
C PRO A 424 3.11 -27.56 -45.87
N ASN A 425 4.27 -26.93 -45.73
CA ASN A 425 5.43 -27.47 -45.03
C ASN A 425 5.60 -26.94 -43.61
N MET A 426 4.74 -26.01 -43.16
CA MET A 426 4.79 -25.44 -41.82
C MET A 426 3.90 -26.22 -40.86
N ASP A 427 4.35 -26.36 -39.61
CA ASP A 427 3.49 -26.89 -38.56
C ASP A 427 2.46 -25.83 -38.13
N LYS A 428 1.33 -26.28 -37.61
CA LYS A 428 0.24 -25.40 -37.12
C LYS A 428 0.74 -24.41 -36.07
N ARG A 429 1.68 -24.84 -35.22
CA ARG A 429 2.28 -23.99 -34.18
C ARG A 429 3.05 -22.81 -34.79
N ASP A 430 3.79 -23.05 -35.88
CA ASP A 430 4.55 -22.00 -36.56
C ASP A 430 3.63 -20.99 -37.25
N ILE A 431 2.53 -21.48 -37.84
CA ILE A 431 1.50 -20.63 -38.43
C ILE A 431 0.82 -19.79 -37.34
N MET A 432 0.47 -20.38 -36.20
CA MET A 432 -0.10 -19.63 -35.07
C MET A 432 0.86 -18.60 -34.51
N ALA A 433 2.17 -18.88 -34.46
CA ALA A 433 3.18 -17.93 -33.99
C ALA A 433 3.26 -16.64 -34.82
N MET A 434 2.71 -16.63 -36.04
CA MET A 434 2.62 -15.43 -36.88
C MET A 434 1.80 -14.31 -36.24
N VAL A 435 0.92 -14.59 -35.28
CA VAL A 435 0.16 -13.56 -34.56
C VAL A 435 1.05 -12.61 -33.73
N PHE A 436 2.29 -13.01 -33.46
CA PHE A 436 3.27 -12.20 -32.74
C PHE A 436 4.22 -11.41 -33.66
N GLN A 437 4.12 -11.57 -34.99
CA GLN A 437 4.93 -10.78 -35.91
C GLN A 437 4.40 -9.34 -35.97
N PRO A 438 5.29 -8.32 -35.94
CA PRO A 438 4.88 -6.94 -36.15
C PRO A 438 4.28 -6.81 -37.55
N GLY A 439 3.09 -6.20 -37.62
CA GLY A 439 2.29 -6.06 -38.84
C GLY A 439 2.78 -5.02 -39.81
#